data_AF-A0A934S946-F1
#
_entry.id   AF-A0A934S946-F1
#
_cell.length_a   1.000
_cell.length_b   1.000
_cell.length_c   1.000
_cell.angle_alpha   90.00
_cell.angle_beta   90.00
_cell.angle_gamma   90.00
#
_symmetry.space_group_name_H-M   'P 1'
#
loop_
_entity.id
_entity.type
_entity.pdbx_description
1 polymer ?
#
loop_
_entity_poly.entity_id
_entity_poly.type
_entity_poly.pdbx_seq_one_letter_code
_entity_poly.pdbx_strand_id
1 'polypeptide(L)'
;MKTHITIIVSFMLISLATLFGAPPESEVQNEKPTYEQLAEDFYTHVSSPGALTLSINDQVTLDEAIRKLKISEKRISHLAKEFQKLPLPSDAARKAVNKMMEEKEAKSQKEIGERFTQHLQQMPEGLRNIWTPQLREFYKNLDKNKGVFDKYFGSPE
;
A
#
# COMPACT_ATOMS: atom_id res chain seq x y z
N MET A 1 54.08 22.53 -49.10
CA MET A 1 54.28 21.14 -49.60
C MET A 1 52.95 20.38 -49.52
N LYS A 2 52.90 19.15 -50.04
CA LYS A 2 51.76 18.19 -50.10
C LYS A 2 50.85 18.23 -48.85
N THR A 3 49.51 18.32 -48.92
CA THR A 3 48.48 17.36 -49.42
C THR A 3 48.50 16.00 -48.71
N HIS A 4 47.41 15.28 -48.38
CA HIS A 4 45.92 15.32 -48.58
C HIS A 4 45.25 14.54 -47.38
N ILE A 5 43.94 14.34 -47.12
CA ILE A 5 42.59 14.67 -47.67
C ILE A 5 41.59 14.61 -46.46
N THR A 6 40.60 15.49 -46.27
CA THR A 6 39.16 15.45 -46.69
C THR A 6 38.40 14.13 -46.34
N ILE A 7 37.24 14.17 -45.67
CA ILE A 7 35.85 13.94 -46.16
C ILE A 7 35.04 13.78 -44.84
N ILE A 8 34.01 14.55 -44.44
CA ILE A 8 32.81 15.13 -45.08
C ILE A 8 31.80 14.10 -45.58
N VAL A 9 30.83 13.78 -44.73
CA VAL A 9 29.44 13.55 -45.19
C VAL A 9 28.53 14.48 -44.38
N SER A 10 27.84 15.38 -45.08
CA SER A 10 26.86 16.31 -44.52
C SER A 10 25.68 16.39 -45.47
N PHE A 11 24.47 16.17 -44.98
CA PHE A 11 23.19 16.58 -45.57
C PHE A 11 22.23 16.83 -44.38
N MET A 12 21.76 18.07 -44.14
CA MET A 12 20.57 18.72 -44.72
C MET A 12 19.24 18.23 -44.11
N LEU A 13 18.22 19.04 -43.80
CA LEU A 13 17.99 20.51 -43.84
C LEU A 13 17.40 20.96 -42.48
N ILE A 14 17.65 22.15 -41.92
CA ILE A 14 17.14 23.51 -42.26
C ILE A 14 15.60 23.62 -42.42
N SER A 15 14.94 24.13 -41.37
CA SER A 15 13.83 25.14 -41.35
C SER A 15 13.24 25.15 -39.92
N LEU A 16 13.54 26.08 -39.01
CA LEU A 16 13.32 27.53 -38.99
C LEU A 16 11.84 27.96 -38.78
N ALA A 17 11.62 28.71 -37.70
CA ALA A 17 10.45 29.55 -37.37
C ALA A 17 9.09 28.89 -37.02
N THR A 18 8.82 28.76 -35.72
CA THR A 18 7.71 29.43 -35.00
C THR A 18 8.01 29.34 -33.49
N LEU A 19 8.20 30.46 -32.80
CA LEU A 19 7.20 31.23 -32.02
C LEU A 19 6.58 30.48 -30.83
N PHE A 20 6.92 30.98 -29.63
CA PHE A 20 6.33 30.70 -28.30
C PHE A 20 6.46 29.27 -27.76
N GLY A 21 6.56 29.19 -26.43
CA GLY A 21 6.77 27.95 -25.69
C GLY A 21 8.20 27.79 -25.18
N ALA A 22 8.49 28.37 -24.01
CA ALA A 22 9.27 27.57 -23.06
C ALA A 22 8.46 26.29 -22.80
N PRO A 23 9.09 25.11 -22.60
CA PRO A 23 8.34 23.95 -22.16
C PRO A 23 7.60 24.36 -20.88
N PRO A 24 6.26 24.20 -20.81
CA PRO A 24 5.56 24.55 -19.59
C PRO A 24 6.19 23.74 -18.46
N GLU A 25 6.49 24.41 -17.34
CA GLU A 25 6.86 23.71 -16.12
C GLU A 25 5.80 22.64 -15.91
N SER A 26 6.21 21.38 -15.94
CA SER A 26 5.26 20.27 -15.85
C SER A 26 4.62 20.38 -14.48
N GLU A 27 3.40 20.93 -14.44
CA GLU A 27 2.65 21.13 -13.21
C GLU A 27 2.73 19.83 -12.43
N VAL A 28 3.25 19.90 -11.20
CA VAL A 28 3.26 18.74 -10.31
C VAL A 28 1.82 18.53 -9.87
N GLN A 29 1.04 17.95 -10.77
CA GLN A 29 -0.31 17.49 -10.52
C GLN A 29 -0.20 16.59 -9.32
N ASN A 30 -0.78 17.03 -8.22
CA ASN A 30 -0.97 16.19 -7.05
C ASN A 30 -2.02 15.16 -7.46
N GLU A 31 -1.57 14.08 -8.11
CA GLU A 31 -2.39 12.93 -8.46
C GLU A 31 -3.11 12.48 -7.19
N LYS A 32 -4.43 12.67 -7.17
CA LYS A 32 -5.23 12.24 -6.02
C LYS A 32 -5.14 10.72 -5.96
N PRO A 33 -4.79 10.14 -4.80
CA PRO A 33 -4.51 8.72 -4.72
C PRO A 33 -5.75 7.91 -5.10
N THR A 34 -5.55 6.88 -5.93
CA THR A 34 -6.65 6.10 -6.51
C THR A 34 -7.27 5.16 -5.47
N TYR A 35 -8.45 4.62 -5.77
CA TYR A 35 -9.09 3.62 -4.90
C TYR A 35 -8.20 2.39 -4.70
N GLU A 36 -7.52 1.94 -5.76
CA GLU A 36 -6.60 0.81 -5.78
C GLU A 36 -5.40 1.08 -4.87
N GLN A 37 -4.76 2.26 -4.99
CA GLN A 37 -3.62 2.65 -4.16
C GLN A 37 -3.98 2.73 -2.67
N LEU A 38 -5.09 3.39 -2.33
CA LEU A 38 -5.55 3.50 -0.94
C LEU A 38 -6.01 2.15 -0.37
N ALA A 39 -6.57 1.26 -1.21
CA ALA A 39 -7.01 -0.07 -0.81
C ALA A 39 -5.84 -1.03 -0.62
N GLU A 40 -4.80 -0.97 -1.45
CA GLU A 40 -3.57 -1.74 -1.30
C GLU A 40 -2.80 -1.34 -0.03
N ASP A 41 -2.68 -0.04 0.26
CA ASP A 41 -2.08 0.47 1.48
C ASP A 41 -2.88 0.04 2.73
N PHE A 42 -4.21 0.16 2.70
CA PHE A 42 -5.08 -0.33 3.77
C PHE A 42 -4.92 -1.84 3.99
N TYR A 43 -5.00 -2.63 2.93
CA TYR A 43 -4.84 -4.08 3.01
C TYR A 43 -3.47 -4.48 3.57
N THR A 44 -2.40 -3.77 3.18
CA THR A 44 -1.04 -3.98 3.70
C THR A 44 -0.98 -3.75 5.21
N HIS A 45 -1.63 -2.70 5.72
CA HIS A 45 -1.69 -2.44 7.15
C HIS A 45 -2.64 -3.39 7.91
N VAL A 46 -3.76 -3.84 7.31
CA VAL A 46 -4.68 -4.83 7.91
C VAL A 46 -4.05 -6.21 8.04
N SER A 47 -3.29 -6.65 7.04
CA SER A 47 -2.60 -7.95 7.05
C SER A 47 -1.30 -7.94 7.86
N SER A 48 -0.74 -6.76 8.16
CA SER A 48 0.51 -6.60 8.92
C SER A 48 0.62 -7.37 10.25
N PRO A 49 -0.42 -7.53 11.10
CA PRO A 49 -0.29 -8.23 12.39
C PRO A 49 0.14 -9.69 12.25
N GLY A 50 -0.20 -10.34 11.12
CA GLY A 50 0.19 -11.71 10.83
C GLY A 50 1.71 -11.85 10.67
N ALA A 51 2.29 -11.05 9.78
CA ALA A 51 3.73 -11.01 9.53
C ALA A 51 4.51 -10.51 10.76
N LEU A 52 3.97 -9.54 11.50
CA LEU A 52 4.57 -9.07 12.76
C LEU A 52 4.65 -10.19 13.80
N THR A 53 3.56 -10.96 13.99
CA THR A 53 3.53 -12.08 14.95
C THR A 53 4.62 -13.12 14.66
N LEU A 54 4.82 -13.47 13.38
CA LEU A 54 5.87 -14.40 12.94
C LEU A 54 7.31 -13.88 13.14
N SER A 55 7.49 -12.60 13.43
CA SER A 55 8.82 -12.00 13.70
C SER A 55 9.19 -11.94 15.19
N ILE A 56 8.22 -12.13 16.09
CA ILE A 56 8.43 -12.03 17.54
C ILE A 56 9.08 -13.31 18.06
N ASN A 57 10.31 -13.18 18.57
CA ASN A 57 11.09 -14.27 19.17
C ASN A 57 11.64 -13.90 20.57
N ASP A 58 11.71 -12.60 20.88
CA ASP A 58 12.26 -12.02 22.11
C ASP A 58 11.53 -10.69 22.44
N GLN A 59 11.98 -9.99 23.49
CA GLN A 59 11.40 -8.70 23.87
C GLN A 59 11.67 -7.58 22.86
N VAL A 60 12.81 -7.59 22.17
CA VAL A 60 13.20 -6.52 21.23
C VAL A 60 12.34 -6.56 19.97
N THR A 61 12.13 -7.77 19.44
CA THR A 61 11.22 -8.05 18.32
C THR A 61 9.76 -7.82 18.70
N LEU A 62 9.36 -8.13 19.94
CA LEU A 62 8.05 -7.75 20.48
C LEU A 62 7.84 -6.23 20.53
N ASP A 63 8.77 -5.48 21.11
CA ASP A 63 8.67 -4.02 21.23
C ASP A 63 8.60 -3.35 19.84
N GLU A 64 9.37 -3.85 18.86
CA GLU A 64 9.26 -3.36 17.49
C GLU A 64 7.95 -3.79 16.81
N ALA A 65 7.44 -5.00 17.06
CA ALA A 65 6.15 -5.43 16.55
C ALA A 65 5.00 -4.57 17.09
N ILE A 66 5.01 -4.22 18.38
CA ILE A 66 4.04 -3.28 19.00
C ILE A 66 4.16 -1.90 18.36
N ARG A 67 5.38 -1.38 18.18
CA ARG A 67 5.63 -0.10 17.49
C ARG A 67 5.06 -0.09 16.07
N LYS A 68 5.29 -1.15 15.29
CA LYS A 68 4.79 -1.31 13.93
C LYS A 68 3.26 -1.44 13.90
N LEU A 69 2.67 -2.22 14.82
CA LEU A 69 1.21 -2.38 14.95
C LEU A 69 0.52 -1.03 15.21
N LYS A 70 1.04 -0.20 16.14
CA LYS A 70 0.51 1.14 16.43
C LYS A 70 0.75 2.16 15.31
N ILE A 71 1.67 1.90 14.37
CA ILE A 71 1.77 2.64 13.11
C ILE A 71 0.66 2.21 12.15
N SER A 72 0.42 0.90 12.00
CA SER A 72 -0.69 0.36 11.17
C SER A 72 -2.06 0.86 11.63
N GLU A 73 -2.37 0.87 12.94
CA GLU A 73 -3.64 1.41 13.47
C GLU A 73 -3.87 2.88 13.05
N LYS A 74 -2.81 3.69 13.10
CA LYS A 74 -2.85 5.11 12.72
C LYS A 74 -2.99 5.28 11.21
N ARG A 75 -2.30 4.47 10.40
CA ARG A 75 -2.40 4.54 8.92
C ARG A 75 -3.78 4.09 8.45
N ILE A 76 -4.33 3.00 8.98
CA ILE A 76 -5.72 2.56 8.76
C ILE A 76 -6.72 3.70 9.08
N SER A 77 -6.59 4.31 10.25
CA SER A 77 -7.49 5.39 10.70
C SER A 77 -7.32 6.71 9.92
N HIS A 78 -6.22 6.87 9.18
CA HIS A 78 -6.01 7.96 8.24
C HIS A 78 -6.58 7.61 6.87
N LEU A 79 -6.31 6.41 6.33
CA LEU A 79 -6.84 5.95 5.05
C LEU A 79 -8.37 5.96 5.02
N ALA A 80 -9.03 5.53 6.11
CA ALA A 80 -10.48 5.64 6.25
C ALA A 80 -10.99 7.10 6.07
N LYS A 81 -10.22 8.10 6.53
CA LYS A 81 -10.55 9.52 6.35
C LYS A 81 -10.22 10.03 4.94
N GLU A 82 -9.22 9.46 4.27
CA GLU A 82 -8.94 9.78 2.87
C GLU A 82 -10.04 9.23 1.96
N PHE A 83 -10.50 7.99 2.16
CA PHE A 83 -11.67 7.43 1.46
C PHE A 83 -12.92 8.30 1.63
N GLN A 84 -13.20 8.77 2.85
CA GLN A 84 -14.35 9.68 3.12
C GLN A 84 -14.32 11.02 2.37
N LYS A 85 -13.17 11.43 1.80
CA LYS A 85 -13.07 12.63 0.92
C LYS A 85 -13.33 12.32 -0.55
N LEU A 86 -13.25 11.05 -0.95
CA LEU A 86 -13.54 10.59 -2.29
C LEU A 86 -15.05 10.36 -2.45
N PRO A 87 -15.61 10.49 -3.68
CA PRO A 87 -16.96 10.02 -3.97
C PRO A 87 -17.06 8.49 -3.78
N LEU A 88 -18.24 7.92 -4.02
CA LEU A 88 -18.33 6.46 -4.11
C LEU A 88 -17.67 5.95 -5.40
N PRO A 89 -16.92 4.82 -5.36
CA PRO A 89 -16.37 4.20 -6.55
C PRO A 89 -17.47 3.63 -7.46
N SER A 90 -17.19 3.56 -8.76
CA SER A 90 -18.03 2.87 -9.73
C SER A 90 -17.97 1.35 -9.55
N ASP A 91 -18.96 0.63 -10.07
CA ASP A 91 -19.02 -0.84 -9.92
C ASP A 91 -17.82 -1.56 -10.58
N ALA A 92 -17.26 -0.98 -11.63
CA ALA A 92 -16.01 -1.44 -12.23
C ALA A 92 -14.81 -1.28 -11.28
N ALA A 93 -14.68 -0.12 -10.61
CA ALA A 93 -13.63 0.12 -9.62
C ALA A 93 -13.81 -0.75 -8.37
N ARG A 94 -15.05 -0.91 -7.87
CA ARG A 94 -15.38 -1.85 -6.80
C ARG A 94 -14.97 -3.27 -7.15
N LYS A 95 -15.35 -3.77 -8.32
CA LYS A 95 -14.99 -5.12 -8.77
C LYS A 95 -13.48 -5.31 -8.95
N ALA A 96 -12.76 -4.29 -9.42
CA ALA A 96 -11.30 -4.33 -9.55
C ALA A 96 -10.61 -4.40 -8.17
N VAL A 97 -11.00 -3.53 -7.24
CA VAL A 97 -10.45 -3.50 -5.88
C VAL A 97 -10.78 -4.77 -5.10
N ASN A 98 -12.01 -5.29 -5.19
CA ASN A 98 -12.40 -6.52 -4.49
C ASN A 98 -11.59 -7.72 -4.97
N LYS A 99 -11.46 -7.90 -6.30
CA LYS A 99 -10.61 -8.94 -6.88
C LYS A 99 -9.14 -8.82 -6.44
N MET A 100 -8.62 -7.60 -6.32
CA MET A 100 -7.28 -7.37 -5.78
C MET A 100 -7.17 -7.75 -4.29
N MET A 101 -8.19 -7.46 -3.47
CA MET A 101 -8.22 -7.88 -2.06
C MET A 101 -8.29 -9.40 -1.93
N GLU A 102 -9.18 -10.06 -2.68
CA GLU A 102 -9.32 -11.53 -2.74
C GLU A 102 -8.00 -12.22 -3.10
N GLU A 103 -7.28 -11.73 -4.11
CA GLU A 103 -5.97 -12.27 -4.52
C GLU A 103 -4.90 -12.08 -3.44
N LYS A 104 -4.89 -10.93 -2.75
CA LYS A 104 -3.97 -10.65 -1.63
C LYS A 104 -4.32 -11.47 -0.39
N GLU A 105 -5.60 -11.75 -0.13
CA GLU A 105 -6.06 -12.59 0.97
C GLU A 105 -5.73 -14.07 0.74
N ALA A 106 -6.04 -14.62 -0.44
CA ALA A 106 -5.68 -15.98 -0.80
C ALA A 106 -4.15 -16.22 -0.71
N LYS A 107 -3.35 -15.24 -1.12
CA LYS A 107 -1.89 -15.27 -0.93
C LYS A 107 -1.49 -15.21 0.56
N SER A 108 -2.02 -14.24 1.30
CA SER A 108 -1.69 -14.03 2.72
C SER A 108 -2.04 -15.25 3.57
N GLN A 109 -3.23 -15.84 3.37
CA GLN A 109 -3.66 -17.04 4.08
C GLN A 109 -2.73 -18.23 3.82
N LYS A 110 -2.25 -18.40 2.58
CA LYS A 110 -1.28 -19.44 2.21
C LYS A 110 0.11 -19.23 2.82
N GLU A 111 0.57 -17.99 2.92
CA GLU A 111 1.93 -17.66 3.42
C GLU A 111 2.01 -17.55 4.95
N ILE A 112 0.91 -17.18 5.61
CA ILE A 112 0.86 -16.78 7.02
C ILE A 112 -0.11 -17.61 7.86
N GLY A 113 -1.28 -18.01 7.35
CA GLY A 113 -2.43 -18.44 8.18
C GLY A 113 -2.15 -19.58 9.17
N GLU A 114 -1.64 -20.71 8.68
CA GLU A 114 -1.28 -21.87 9.52
C GLU A 114 -0.14 -21.53 10.48
N ARG A 115 0.91 -20.89 9.94
CA ARG A 115 2.14 -20.53 10.67
C ARG A 115 1.87 -19.55 11.81
N PHE A 116 0.97 -18.58 11.60
CA PHE A 116 0.58 -17.58 12.60
C PHE A 116 -0.01 -18.25 13.84
N THR A 117 -0.94 -19.18 13.64
CA THR A 117 -1.61 -19.89 14.72
C THR A 117 -0.61 -20.76 15.49
N GLN A 118 0.26 -21.49 14.78
CA GLN A 118 1.32 -22.29 15.37
C GLN A 118 2.31 -21.44 16.18
N HIS A 119 2.81 -20.34 15.60
CA HIS A 119 3.78 -19.45 16.24
C HIS A 119 3.19 -18.77 17.48
N LEU A 120 1.94 -18.31 17.43
CA LEU A 120 1.27 -17.70 18.59
C LEU A 120 1.01 -18.70 19.73
N GLN A 121 0.81 -19.99 19.42
CA GLN A 121 0.72 -21.06 20.43
C GLN A 121 2.10 -21.38 21.04
N GLN A 122 3.15 -21.43 20.23
CA GLN A 122 4.53 -21.73 20.64
C GLN A 122 5.27 -20.55 21.28
N MET A 123 4.77 -19.32 21.10
CA MET A 123 5.36 -18.09 21.63
C MET A 123 5.49 -18.15 23.16
N PRO A 124 6.68 -17.83 23.73
CA PRO A 124 6.89 -17.77 25.18
C PRO A 124 5.82 -16.95 25.89
N GLU A 125 5.31 -17.47 27.01
CA GLU A 125 4.09 -16.93 27.64
C GLU A 125 4.19 -15.44 27.97
N GLY A 126 5.34 -14.97 28.47
CA GLY A 126 5.56 -13.55 28.76
C GLY A 126 5.36 -12.65 27.53
N LEU A 127 5.88 -13.06 26.36
CA LEU A 127 5.71 -12.33 25.11
C LEU A 127 4.26 -12.42 24.62
N ARG A 128 3.66 -13.62 24.66
CA ARG A 128 2.29 -13.88 24.21
C ARG A 128 1.25 -13.11 25.02
N ASN A 129 1.44 -13.00 26.33
CA ASN A 129 0.54 -12.31 27.26
C ASN A 129 0.62 -10.78 27.08
N ILE A 130 1.73 -10.23 26.57
CA ILE A 130 1.84 -8.82 26.16
C ILE A 130 1.28 -8.61 24.75
N TRP A 131 1.56 -9.51 23.80
CA TRP A 131 1.20 -9.36 22.38
C TRP A 131 -0.30 -9.56 22.09
N THR A 132 -0.93 -10.55 22.72
CA THR A 132 -2.34 -10.92 22.46
C THR A 132 -3.33 -9.78 22.80
N PRO A 133 -3.17 -9.01 23.89
CA PRO A 133 -3.93 -7.78 24.12
C PRO A 133 -3.76 -6.73 23.00
N GLN A 134 -2.55 -6.58 22.45
CA GLN A 134 -2.27 -5.62 21.37
C GLN A 134 -2.97 -6.02 20.08
N LEU A 135 -2.92 -7.30 19.70
CA LEU A 135 -3.72 -7.86 18.59
C LEU A 135 -5.23 -7.60 18.80
N ARG A 136 -5.75 -7.87 19.99
CA ARG A 136 -7.17 -7.65 20.32
C ARG A 136 -7.57 -6.18 20.21
N GLU A 137 -6.71 -5.26 20.63
CA GLU A 137 -6.95 -3.82 20.49
C GLU A 137 -6.92 -3.39 19.02
N PHE A 138 -5.95 -3.89 18.24
CA PHE A 138 -5.84 -3.64 16.81
C PHE A 138 -7.13 -4.03 16.06
N TYR A 139 -7.62 -5.26 16.24
CA TYR A 139 -8.85 -5.69 15.56
C TYR A 139 -10.09 -4.91 16.02
N LYS A 140 -10.19 -4.60 17.32
CA LYS A 140 -11.25 -3.71 17.86
C LYS A 140 -11.15 -2.27 17.32
N ASN A 141 -9.98 -1.80 16.92
CA ASN A 141 -9.77 -0.51 16.25
C ASN A 141 -10.02 -0.60 14.74
N LEU A 142 -9.79 -1.76 14.12
CA LEU A 142 -10.14 -2.04 12.72
C LEU A 142 -11.66 -2.07 12.51
N ASP A 143 -12.43 -2.73 13.37
CA ASP A 143 -13.90 -2.81 13.27
C ASP A 143 -14.57 -1.43 13.20
N LYS A 144 -14.05 -0.44 13.95
CA LYS A 144 -14.52 0.96 13.92
C LYS A 144 -14.35 1.62 12.54
N ASN A 145 -13.35 1.18 11.78
CA ASN A 145 -13.06 1.67 10.43
C ASN A 145 -13.73 0.79 9.35
N LYS A 146 -14.05 -0.48 9.66
CA LYS A 146 -14.62 -1.46 8.71
C LYS A 146 -15.83 -0.92 7.95
N GLY A 147 -16.78 -0.29 8.65
CA GLY A 147 -17.98 0.31 8.03
C GLY A 147 -17.69 1.41 6.99
N VAL A 148 -16.49 2.01 6.98
CA VAL A 148 -16.04 2.92 5.91
C VAL A 148 -15.62 2.13 4.68
N PHE A 149 -14.92 1.01 4.87
CA PHE A 149 -14.50 0.13 3.77
C PHE A 149 -15.68 -0.63 3.17
N ASP A 150 -16.60 -1.13 4.01
CA ASP A 150 -17.85 -1.75 3.58
C ASP A 150 -18.67 -0.80 2.70
N LYS A 151 -18.75 0.49 3.04
CA LYS A 151 -19.45 1.50 2.24
C LYS A 151 -18.83 1.71 0.83
N TYR A 152 -17.53 1.52 0.68
CA TYR A 152 -16.81 1.78 -0.58
C TYR A 152 -16.62 0.51 -1.42
N PHE A 153 -16.43 -0.65 -0.77
CA PHE A 153 -16.02 -1.89 -1.43
C PHE A 153 -16.84 -3.12 -1.02
N GLY A 154 -17.68 -3.03 0.01
CA GLY A 154 -18.63 -4.08 0.34
C GLY A 154 -19.60 -4.34 -0.81
N SER A 155 -20.09 -5.58 -0.89
CA SER A 155 -21.18 -5.93 -1.81
C SER A 155 -22.41 -5.09 -1.50
N PRO A 156 -23.12 -4.56 -2.51
CA PRO A 156 -24.50 -4.13 -2.29
C PRO A 156 -25.35 -5.36 -1.94
N GLU A 157 -26.13 -5.24 -0.85
CA GLU A 157 -27.18 -6.20 -0.45
C GLU A 157 -28.42 -6.06 -1.35
#